data_AF-A0A819SQ00-F1
#
_entry.id   AF-A0A819SQ00-F1
#
_cell.length_a   1.000
_cell.length_b   1.000
_cell.length_c   1.000
_cell.angle_alpha   90.00
_cell.angle_beta   90.00
_cell.angle_gamma   90.00
#
_symmetry.space_group_name_H-M   'P 1'
#
loop_
_entity.id
_entity.type
_entity.pdbx_description
1 polymer ?
#
loop_
_entity_poly.entity_id
_entity_poly.type
_entity_poly.pdbx_seq_one_letter_code
_entity_poly.pdbx_strand_id
1 'polypeptide(L)'
;NIVAGNNLYDAEYIRYFTGINTIVLPSICDYINVVYNPSDTHREYIFAPSSLSVEYNKEFLDELNFSIKRFNASIIVKPLRQLYRFYRYENLVRHPAIIYLPYQVSIMSIFEQYSMNIPLFFPSLDLLTDLHVKYCVVRERTWDTTLSGTIRNSSTIPSYYTNVTIPDPNNEVDYSAIRYWLKYADFYQWPHITYFNSIDDLTSKLMQTNLTFISERMLEYNHKKKFELLQHWKIILNRLSTSSFFLRKKTISNRKQK
;
A
#
# COMPACT_ATOMS: atom_id res chain seq x y z
N ASN A 1 17.63 18.80 -11.05
CA ASN A 1 17.35 18.08 -9.79
C ASN A 1 16.41 16.92 -10.10
N ILE A 2 16.64 15.75 -9.50
CA ILE A 2 15.75 14.59 -9.61
C ILE A 2 14.87 14.60 -8.36
N VAL A 3 13.55 14.58 -8.55
CA VAL A 3 12.57 14.39 -7.48
C VAL A 3 11.89 13.05 -7.74
N ALA A 4 11.92 12.17 -6.74
CA ALA A 4 11.34 10.83 -6.83
C ALA A 4 10.45 10.57 -5.61
N GLY A 5 9.33 9.91 -5.83
CA GLY A 5 8.39 9.47 -4.82
C GLY A 5 8.45 7.95 -4.70
N ASN A 6 8.19 7.42 -3.50
CA ASN A 6 8.18 5.97 -3.30
C ASN A 6 6.91 5.34 -3.90
N ASN A 7 5.78 6.04 -3.89
CA ASN A 7 4.53 5.56 -4.45
C ASN A 7 3.88 6.63 -5.34
N LEU A 8 2.79 6.26 -6.03
CA LEU A 8 2.08 7.17 -6.92
C LEU A 8 1.34 8.28 -6.17
N TYR A 9 0.83 8.00 -4.96
CA TYR A 9 0.20 9.01 -4.11
C TYR A 9 1.15 10.16 -3.80
N ASP A 10 2.37 9.87 -3.35
CA ASP A 10 3.41 10.88 -3.07
C ASP A 10 3.74 11.70 -4.32
N ALA A 11 3.89 11.03 -5.46
CA ALA A 11 4.21 11.69 -6.72
C ALA A 11 3.11 12.68 -7.13
N GLU A 12 1.84 12.28 -7.00
CA GLU A 12 0.68 13.12 -7.30
C GLU A 12 0.48 14.23 -6.28
N TYR A 13 0.74 13.97 -5.00
CA TYR A 13 0.69 14.97 -3.94
C TYR A 13 1.75 16.07 -4.16
N ILE A 14 2.99 15.68 -4.47
CA ILE A 14 4.06 16.61 -4.84
C ILE A 14 3.65 17.42 -6.08
N ARG A 15 3.13 16.74 -7.11
CA ARG A 15 2.70 17.40 -8.36
C ARG A 15 1.60 18.43 -8.12
N TYR A 16 0.65 18.14 -7.25
CA TYR A 16 -0.46 19.04 -6.91
C TYR A 16 0.02 20.37 -6.31
N PHE A 17 0.94 20.34 -5.34
CA PHE A 17 1.40 21.56 -4.67
C PHE A 17 2.56 22.27 -5.38
N THR A 18 3.31 21.59 -6.24
CA THR A 18 4.56 22.14 -6.79
C THR A 18 4.60 22.19 -8.32
N GLY A 19 3.71 21.48 -9.01
CA GLY A 19 3.76 21.30 -10.46
C GLY A 19 4.92 20.39 -10.93
N ILE A 20 5.72 19.85 -10.01
CA ILE A 20 6.87 18.99 -10.35
C ILE A 20 6.38 17.59 -10.72
N ASN A 21 6.75 17.14 -11.91
CA ASN A 21 6.55 15.75 -12.33
C ASN A 21 7.58 14.86 -11.62
N THR A 22 7.07 14.01 -10.73
CA THR A 22 7.88 13.13 -9.88
C THR A 22 8.01 11.75 -10.50
N ILE A 23 9.21 11.17 -10.47
CA ILE A 23 9.43 9.78 -10.89
C ILE A 23 9.00 8.86 -9.75
N VAL A 24 8.19 7.84 -10.03
CA VAL A 24 7.81 6.83 -9.04
C VAL A 24 8.87 5.72 -8.99
N LEU A 25 9.47 5.51 -7.82
CA LEU A 25 10.49 4.50 -7.56
C LEU A 25 10.06 3.64 -6.35
N PRO A 26 9.21 2.62 -6.56
CA PRO A 26 8.66 1.84 -5.46
C PRO A 26 9.69 0.97 -4.76
N SER A 27 9.41 0.67 -3.50
CA SER A 27 10.18 -0.31 -2.73
C SER A 27 10.07 -1.69 -3.36
N ILE A 28 11.22 -2.32 -3.60
CA ILE A 28 11.33 -3.65 -4.21
C ILE A 28 11.36 -4.78 -3.18
N CYS A 29 11.77 -4.46 -1.94
CA CYS A 29 11.88 -5.40 -0.83
C CYS A 29 12.77 -6.63 -1.12
N ASP A 30 13.82 -6.45 -1.93
CA ASP A 30 14.70 -7.54 -2.40
C ASP A 30 15.57 -8.19 -1.30
N TYR A 31 15.52 -7.65 -0.07
CA TYR A 31 16.11 -8.28 1.10
C TYR A 31 15.28 -9.46 1.62
N ILE A 32 14.05 -9.65 1.13
CA ILE A 32 13.17 -10.74 1.51
C ILE A 32 13.41 -11.94 0.60
N ASN A 33 13.84 -13.05 1.21
CA ASN A 33 14.19 -14.28 0.50
C ASN A 33 13.17 -15.41 0.70
N VAL A 34 12.00 -15.09 1.26
CA VAL A 34 10.92 -16.06 1.44
C VAL A 34 9.74 -15.72 0.54
N VAL A 35 9.06 -16.75 0.08
CA VAL A 35 7.90 -16.64 -0.82
C VAL A 35 6.75 -17.46 -0.27
N TYR A 36 5.55 -17.12 -0.71
CA TYR A 36 4.31 -17.81 -0.40
C TYR A 36 4.47 -19.34 -0.49
N ASN A 37 4.18 -19.99 0.63
CA ASN A 37 4.30 -21.43 0.80
C ASN A 37 3.28 -21.86 1.87
N PRO A 38 1.98 -21.83 1.54
CA PRO A 38 0.92 -22.09 2.50
C PRO A 38 1.05 -23.50 3.07
N SER A 39 0.82 -23.63 4.38
CA SER A 39 0.95 -24.91 5.09
C SER A 39 -0.42 -25.45 5.49
N ASP A 40 -0.62 -26.76 5.40
CA ASP A 40 -1.85 -27.42 5.85
C ASP A 40 -2.16 -27.21 7.34
N THR A 41 -1.13 -26.87 8.12
CA THR A 41 -1.22 -26.58 9.56
C THR A 41 -1.59 -25.13 9.88
N HIS A 42 -1.54 -24.22 8.90
CA HIS A 42 -1.84 -22.79 9.06
C HIS A 42 -2.97 -22.43 8.09
N ARG A 43 -4.20 -22.79 8.47
CA ARG A 43 -5.40 -22.63 7.62
C ARG A 43 -6.10 -21.29 7.82
N GLU A 44 -5.69 -20.54 8.84
CA GLU A 44 -6.27 -19.25 9.15
C GLU A 44 -5.77 -18.16 8.21
N TYR A 45 -6.71 -17.37 7.71
CA TYR A 45 -6.43 -16.10 7.05
C TYR A 45 -5.98 -15.08 8.08
N ILE A 46 -4.92 -14.35 7.77
CA ILE A 46 -4.44 -13.27 8.62
C ILE A 46 -5.30 -12.04 8.38
N PHE A 47 -5.78 -11.42 9.47
CA PHE A 47 -6.37 -10.09 9.42
C PHE A 47 -5.36 -9.03 9.87
N ALA A 48 -5.07 -8.08 8.99
CA ALA A 48 -4.24 -6.91 9.24
C ALA A 48 -5.16 -5.70 9.52
N PRO A 49 -5.36 -5.35 10.81
CA PRO A 49 -6.35 -4.36 11.21
C PRO A 49 -5.93 -2.93 10.88
N SER A 50 -6.90 -2.02 10.87
CA SER A 50 -6.63 -0.58 10.95
C SER A 50 -5.96 -0.29 12.31
N SER A 51 -4.89 0.50 12.31
CA SER A 51 -4.06 0.75 13.49
C SER A 51 -4.78 1.47 14.63
N LEU A 52 -5.89 2.18 14.35
CA LEU A 52 -6.52 3.11 15.29
C LEU A 52 -8.04 2.99 15.43
N SER A 53 -8.70 2.13 14.65
CA SER A 53 -10.16 1.93 14.73
C SER A 53 -10.49 0.59 15.40
N VAL A 54 -10.17 0.44 16.69
CA VAL A 54 -10.34 -0.82 17.43
C VAL A 54 -11.81 -1.27 17.41
N GLU A 55 -12.74 -0.34 17.58
CA GLU A 55 -14.19 -0.59 17.54
C GLU A 55 -14.61 -1.10 16.16
N TYR A 56 -14.14 -0.45 15.08
CA TYR A 56 -14.47 -0.86 13.73
C TYR A 56 -13.83 -2.20 13.34
N ASN A 57 -12.60 -2.47 13.77
CA ASN A 57 -11.97 -3.77 13.55
C ASN A 57 -12.77 -4.91 14.20
N LYS A 58 -13.36 -4.66 15.37
CA LYS A 58 -14.25 -5.61 16.04
C LYS A 58 -15.55 -5.77 15.26
N GLU A 59 -16.21 -4.67 14.88
CA GLU A 59 -17.43 -4.68 14.07
C GLU A 59 -17.23 -5.46 12.77
N PHE A 60 -16.12 -5.21 12.06
CA PHE A 60 -15.75 -5.92 10.84
C PHE A 60 -15.59 -7.43 11.06
N LEU A 61 -14.88 -7.84 12.11
CA LEU A 61 -14.68 -9.26 12.41
C LEU A 61 -15.97 -9.94 12.85
N ASP A 62 -16.83 -9.26 13.61
CA ASP A 62 -18.14 -9.78 14.02
C ASP A 62 -19.05 -9.98 12.80
N GLU A 63 -19.10 -9.01 11.89
CA GLU A 63 -19.85 -9.11 10.62
C GLU A 63 -19.30 -10.22 9.72
N LEU A 64 -17.96 -10.33 9.61
CA LEU A 64 -17.31 -11.38 8.84
C LEU A 64 -17.61 -12.77 9.40
N ASN A 65 -17.55 -12.94 10.72
CA ASN A 65 -17.92 -14.19 11.37
C ASN A 65 -19.39 -14.56 11.15
N PHE A 66 -20.28 -13.56 11.15
CA PHE A 66 -21.69 -13.77 10.82
C PHE A 66 -21.87 -14.23 9.37
N SER A 67 -21.19 -13.57 8.43
CA SER A 67 -21.21 -13.92 7.01
C SER A 67 -20.65 -15.34 6.77
N ILE A 68 -19.50 -15.67 7.34
CA ILE A 68 -18.88 -17.02 7.26
C ILE A 68 -19.88 -18.10 7.71
N LYS A 69 -20.57 -17.90 8.84
CA LYS A 69 -21.60 -18.84 9.33
C LYS A 69 -22.77 -18.94 8.35
N ARG A 70 -23.25 -17.82 7.83
CA ARG A 70 -24.37 -17.77 6.88
C ARG A 70 -24.06 -18.49 5.57
N PHE A 71 -22.82 -18.40 5.09
CA PHE A 71 -22.33 -19.13 3.91
C PHE A 71 -21.95 -20.59 4.21
N ASN A 72 -22.06 -21.05 5.47
CA ASN A 72 -21.58 -22.35 5.92
C ASN A 72 -20.12 -22.63 5.49
N ALA A 73 -19.27 -21.59 5.55
CA ALA A 73 -17.90 -21.65 5.09
C ALA A 73 -16.95 -22.11 6.20
N SER A 74 -16.01 -23.00 5.88
CA SER A 74 -14.95 -23.43 6.80
C SER A 74 -13.75 -22.47 6.76
N ILE A 75 -14.01 -21.19 7.01
CA ILE A 75 -13.00 -20.12 7.01
C ILE A 75 -12.65 -19.76 8.45
N ILE A 76 -11.36 -19.62 8.74
CA ILE A 76 -10.85 -19.12 10.02
C ILE A 76 -10.10 -17.82 9.74
N VAL A 77 -10.45 -16.74 10.43
CA VAL A 77 -9.75 -15.46 10.32
C VAL A 77 -9.23 -15.08 11.69
N LYS A 78 -7.94 -14.69 11.77
CA LYS A 78 -7.33 -14.25 13.03
C LYS A 78 -6.51 -12.98 12.85
N PRO A 79 -6.64 -11.99 13.76
CA PRO A 79 -5.76 -10.82 13.78
C PRO A 79 -4.28 -11.22 13.82
N LEU A 80 -3.45 -10.54 13.03
CA LEU A 80 -2.00 -10.78 12.97
C LEU A 80 -1.36 -10.76 14.35
N ARG A 81 -1.74 -9.80 15.20
CA ARG A 81 -1.17 -9.65 16.55
C ARG A 81 -1.66 -10.70 17.56
N GLN A 82 -2.78 -11.36 17.27
CA GLN A 82 -3.24 -12.50 18.06
C GLN A 82 -2.44 -13.77 17.71
N LEU A 83 -2.10 -13.95 16.43
CA LEU A 83 -1.25 -15.04 15.97
C LEU A 83 0.20 -14.86 16.42
N TYR A 84 0.71 -13.65 16.23
CA TYR A 84 2.11 -13.33 16.44
C TYR A 84 2.26 -11.96 17.10
N ARG A 85 2.70 -11.94 18.36
CA ARG A 85 3.14 -10.69 19.01
C ARG A 85 4.28 -10.05 18.21
N PHE A 86 5.25 -10.88 17.84
CA PHE A 86 6.32 -10.60 16.90
C PHE A 86 6.36 -11.75 15.88
N TYR A 87 6.60 -11.44 14.62
CA TYR A 87 6.68 -12.45 13.56
C TYR A 87 7.96 -12.29 12.76
N ARG A 88 8.34 -13.38 12.09
CA ARG A 88 9.28 -13.37 10.98
C ARG A 88 8.52 -13.56 9.67
N TYR A 89 9.12 -13.21 8.54
CA TYR A 89 8.48 -13.37 7.24
C TYR A 89 8.06 -14.82 6.95
N GLU A 90 8.81 -15.82 7.43
CA GLU A 90 8.48 -17.24 7.29
C GLU A 90 7.16 -17.62 7.95
N ASN A 91 6.74 -16.87 8.98
CA ASN A 91 5.44 -17.09 9.61
C ASN A 91 4.32 -16.67 8.66
N LEU A 92 4.45 -15.53 7.99
CA LEU A 92 3.39 -14.96 7.15
C LEU A 92 3.12 -15.81 5.91
N VAL A 93 4.19 -16.27 5.24
CA VAL A 93 4.07 -17.03 3.97
C VAL A 93 3.39 -18.39 4.12
N ARG A 94 3.19 -18.87 5.35
CA ARG A 94 2.53 -20.15 5.66
C ARG A 94 1.02 -20.04 5.71
N HIS A 95 0.47 -18.84 5.81
CA HIS A 95 -0.98 -18.63 5.84
C HIS A 95 -1.55 -18.51 4.43
N PRO A 96 -2.85 -18.80 4.22
CA PRO A 96 -3.44 -18.81 2.89
C PRO A 96 -3.43 -17.42 2.24
N ALA A 97 -3.78 -16.37 2.98
CA ALA A 97 -3.79 -14.99 2.50
C ALA A 97 -3.85 -14.00 3.66
N ILE A 98 -3.73 -12.71 3.33
CA ILE A 98 -3.88 -11.59 4.28
C ILE A 98 -5.05 -10.71 3.85
N ILE A 99 -5.96 -10.43 4.78
CA ILE A 99 -7.08 -9.50 4.65
C ILE A 99 -6.67 -8.19 5.29
N TYR A 100 -6.69 -7.11 4.51
CA TYR A 100 -6.30 -5.78 4.94
C TYR A 100 -7.48 -4.86 5.18
N LEU A 101 -7.40 -4.10 6.27
CA LEU A 101 -8.05 -2.79 6.39
C LEU A 101 -6.93 -1.75 6.52
N PRO A 102 -6.56 -1.08 5.41
CA PRO A 102 -5.39 -0.22 5.40
C PRO A 102 -5.63 1.04 6.23
N TYR A 103 -4.62 1.44 7.00
CA TYR A 103 -4.64 2.69 7.77
C TYR A 103 -3.90 3.86 7.10
N GLN A 104 -3.11 3.57 6.06
CA GLN A 104 -2.51 4.56 5.16
C GLN A 104 -2.48 4.05 3.72
N VAL A 105 -2.15 4.95 2.79
CA VAL A 105 -2.10 4.68 1.34
C VAL A 105 -0.83 3.93 0.88
N SER A 106 0.21 3.86 1.71
CA SER A 106 1.52 3.25 1.36
C SER A 106 2.25 2.68 2.59
N ILE A 107 2.08 1.39 2.89
CA ILE A 107 2.71 0.75 4.06
C ILE A 107 3.86 -0.17 3.62
N MET A 108 5.05 -0.01 4.22
CA MET A 108 6.20 -0.87 3.91
C MET A 108 5.87 -2.36 4.03
N SER A 109 5.16 -2.78 5.09
CA SER A 109 4.76 -4.19 5.25
C SER A 109 3.90 -4.73 4.12
N ILE A 110 3.11 -3.87 3.45
CA ILE A 110 2.32 -4.29 2.29
C ILE A 110 3.28 -4.57 1.11
N PHE A 111 4.26 -3.70 0.84
CA PHE A 111 5.27 -3.96 -0.20
C PHE A 111 6.01 -5.28 0.05
N GLU A 112 6.41 -5.50 1.31
CA GLU A 112 7.07 -6.73 1.72
C GLU A 112 6.21 -7.96 1.46
N GLN A 113 4.94 -7.94 1.88
CA GLN A 113 4.04 -9.08 1.69
C GLN A 113 3.64 -9.30 0.24
N TYR A 114 3.51 -8.24 -0.54
CA TYR A 114 3.33 -8.33 -1.98
C TYR A 114 4.55 -8.95 -2.66
N SER A 115 5.77 -8.58 -2.24
CA SER A 115 7.03 -9.16 -2.76
C SER A 115 7.21 -10.64 -2.39
N MET A 116 6.65 -11.06 -1.25
CA MET A 116 6.55 -12.47 -0.86
C MET A 116 5.51 -13.25 -1.67
N ASN A 117 4.76 -12.61 -2.58
CA ASN A 117 3.69 -13.21 -3.37
C ASN A 117 2.55 -13.77 -2.52
N ILE A 118 2.33 -13.23 -1.32
CA ILE A 118 1.20 -13.62 -0.47
C ILE A 118 -0.07 -13.02 -1.08
N PRO A 119 -1.12 -13.80 -1.35
CA PRO A 119 -2.39 -13.26 -1.81
C PRO A 119 -2.95 -12.24 -0.82
N LEU A 120 -3.34 -11.06 -1.31
CA LEU A 120 -3.82 -9.95 -0.48
C LEU A 120 -5.25 -9.57 -0.86
N PHE A 121 -6.07 -9.32 0.16
CA PHE A 121 -7.45 -8.89 0.04
C PHE A 121 -7.61 -7.47 0.60
N PHE A 122 -8.14 -6.56 -0.21
CA PHE A 122 -8.38 -5.17 0.17
C PHE A 122 -9.83 -4.75 -0.13
N PRO A 123 -10.39 -3.77 0.59
CA PRO A 123 -11.64 -3.15 0.18
C PRO A 123 -11.49 -2.54 -1.23
N SER A 124 -12.54 -2.59 -2.03
CA SER A 124 -12.61 -1.82 -3.27
C SER A 124 -12.46 -0.33 -3.00
N LEU A 125 -12.13 0.46 -4.03
CA LEU A 125 -11.97 1.90 -3.87
C LEU A 125 -13.22 2.56 -3.27
N ASP A 126 -14.40 2.15 -3.75
CA ASP A 126 -15.67 2.68 -3.27
C ASP A 126 -15.91 2.29 -1.81
N LEU A 127 -15.74 1.00 -1.47
CA LEU A 127 -15.89 0.55 -0.08
C LEU A 127 -14.88 1.23 0.85
N LEU A 128 -13.60 1.34 0.47
CA LEU A 128 -12.60 2.01 1.31
C LEU A 128 -12.94 3.49 1.51
N THR A 129 -13.48 4.16 0.49
CA THR A 129 -13.93 5.55 0.59
C THR A 129 -15.09 5.66 1.57
N ASP A 130 -16.11 4.80 1.46
CA ASP A 130 -17.26 4.78 2.37
C ASP A 130 -16.82 4.55 3.83
N LEU A 131 -15.92 3.58 4.04
CA LEU A 131 -15.34 3.29 5.36
C LEU A 131 -14.51 4.45 5.89
N HIS A 132 -13.76 5.13 5.04
CA HIS A 132 -12.96 6.28 5.45
C HIS A 132 -13.85 7.47 5.82
N VAL A 133 -14.90 7.77 5.05
CA VAL A 133 -15.86 8.83 5.41
C VAL A 133 -16.56 8.52 6.73
N LYS A 134 -16.94 7.26 6.96
CA LYS A 134 -17.70 6.86 8.15
C LYS A 134 -16.84 6.73 9.41
N TYR A 135 -15.63 6.18 9.29
CA TYR A 135 -14.80 5.76 10.42
C TYR A 135 -13.36 6.28 10.38
N CYS A 136 -12.99 7.06 9.35
CA CYS A 136 -11.63 7.55 9.13
C CYS A 136 -10.58 6.43 9.14
N VAL A 137 -10.87 5.29 8.48
CA VAL A 137 -10.02 4.08 8.57
C VAL A 137 -8.62 4.30 8.03
N VAL A 138 -8.47 5.07 6.94
CA VAL A 138 -7.18 5.48 6.33
C VAL A 138 -6.64 6.79 6.97
N ARG A 139 -6.63 6.86 8.30
CA ARG A 139 -6.34 8.09 9.06
C ARG A 139 -4.99 8.73 8.75
N GLU A 140 -4.00 7.92 8.38
CA GLU A 140 -2.63 8.37 8.11
C GLU A 140 -2.43 8.91 6.68
N ARG A 141 -3.53 9.17 5.97
CA ARG A 141 -3.50 9.81 4.65
C ARG A 141 -3.09 11.28 4.71
N THR A 142 -3.40 11.98 5.81
CA THR A 142 -3.06 13.39 6.02
C THR A 142 -2.41 13.61 7.38
N TRP A 143 -1.51 14.60 7.43
CA TRP A 143 -0.76 14.93 8.65
C TRP A 143 -1.65 15.51 9.75
N ASP A 144 -2.65 16.33 9.40
CA ASP A 144 -3.57 16.92 10.37
C ASP A 144 -4.37 15.84 11.11
N THR A 145 -4.93 14.87 10.39
CA THR A 145 -5.69 13.79 11.03
C THR A 145 -4.79 12.86 11.84
N THR A 146 -3.55 12.63 11.40
CA THR A 146 -2.56 11.81 12.12
C THR A 146 -2.11 12.46 13.42
N LEU A 147 -1.63 13.71 13.36
CA LEU A 147 -0.93 14.37 14.46
C LEU A 147 -1.88 15.02 15.46
N SER A 148 -2.97 15.65 14.99
CA SER A 148 -3.90 16.37 15.87
C SER A 148 -5.29 15.72 15.94
N GLY A 149 -5.57 14.70 15.11
CA GLY A 149 -6.93 14.15 14.98
C GLY A 149 -7.91 15.11 14.33
N THR A 150 -7.42 16.21 13.76
CA THR A 150 -8.27 17.20 13.12
C THR A 150 -8.64 16.76 11.72
N ILE A 151 -9.93 16.71 11.45
CA ILE A 151 -10.48 16.49 10.11
C ILE A 151 -10.56 17.87 9.43
N ARG A 152 -9.86 18.03 8.31
CA ARG A 152 -9.86 19.27 7.52
C ARG A 152 -10.58 19.06 6.19
N ASN A 153 -11.09 20.15 5.63
CA ASN A 153 -11.72 20.16 4.31
C ASN A 153 -10.82 20.77 3.22
N SER A 154 -9.62 21.23 3.58
CA SER A 154 -8.70 21.92 2.68
C SER A 154 -7.29 22.03 3.26
N SER A 155 -6.33 22.23 2.37
CA SER A 155 -4.95 22.55 2.67
C SER A 155 -4.76 23.99 3.10
N THR A 156 -3.76 24.25 3.94
CA THR A 156 -3.35 25.62 4.32
C THR A 156 -2.58 26.34 3.22
N ILE A 157 -2.07 25.60 2.24
CA ILE A 157 -1.35 26.12 1.08
C ILE A 157 -2.17 25.88 -0.19
N PRO A 158 -2.16 26.83 -1.15
CA PRO A 158 -2.88 26.65 -2.41
C PRO A 158 -2.23 25.60 -3.30
N SER A 159 -3.05 25.03 -4.18
CA SER A 159 -2.59 24.23 -5.34
C SER A 159 -1.64 25.04 -6.23
N TYR A 160 -0.70 24.36 -6.89
CA TYR A 160 0.10 24.96 -7.97
C TYR A 160 -0.77 25.36 -9.18
N TYR A 161 -1.79 24.54 -9.47
CA TYR A 161 -2.74 24.78 -10.56
C TYR A 161 -3.78 25.82 -10.14
N THR A 162 -4.01 26.84 -10.97
CA THR A 162 -4.92 27.97 -10.68
C THR A 162 -6.38 27.72 -11.08
N ASN A 163 -6.62 26.83 -12.05
CA ASN A 163 -7.95 26.42 -12.51
C ASN A 163 -8.20 24.98 -12.05
N VAL A 164 -8.66 24.82 -10.82
CA VAL A 164 -8.57 23.54 -10.11
C VAL A 164 -9.73 22.61 -10.48
N THR A 165 -9.48 21.64 -11.35
CA THR A 165 -10.35 20.46 -11.54
C THR A 165 -9.98 19.31 -10.60
N ILE A 166 -8.82 19.37 -9.95
CA ILE A 166 -8.29 18.32 -9.08
C ILE A 166 -8.65 18.66 -7.63
N PRO A 167 -9.39 17.83 -6.90
CA PRO A 167 -9.77 18.15 -5.53
C PRO A 167 -8.54 18.21 -4.60
N ASP A 168 -8.66 18.96 -3.51
CA ASP A 168 -7.58 19.12 -2.52
C ASP A 168 -7.25 17.78 -1.83
N PRO A 169 -5.97 17.34 -1.79
CA PRO A 169 -5.57 16.10 -1.13
C PRO A 169 -5.81 16.09 0.36
N ASN A 170 -5.87 17.25 1.03
CA ASN A 170 -6.13 17.33 2.46
C ASN A 170 -7.62 17.59 2.78
N ASN A 171 -8.50 17.43 1.80
CA ASN A 171 -9.93 17.38 2.06
C ASN A 171 -10.33 15.97 2.52
N GLU A 172 -10.64 15.87 3.82
CA GLU A 172 -11.05 14.66 4.54
C GLU A 172 -12.57 14.58 4.78
N VAL A 173 -13.35 15.49 4.16
CA VAL A 173 -14.82 15.52 4.32
C VAL A 173 -15.56 15.27 3.01
N ASP A 174 -15.00 15.69 1.88
CA ASP A 174 -15.62 15.52 0.57
C ASP A 174 -15.33 14.12 0.02
N TYR A 175 -16.40 13.37 -0.24
CA TYR A 175 -16.34 12.02 -0.78
C TYR A 175 -15.52 11.94 -2.07
N SER A 176 -15.75 12.89 -2.99
CA SER A 176 -15.10 12.89 -4.31
C SER A 176 -13.60 13.16 -4.18
N ALA A 177 -13.20 14.05 -3.28
CA ALA A 177 -11.81 14.30 -2.94
C ALA A 177 -11.13 13.05 -2.36
N ILE A 178 -11.71 12.46 -1.32
CA ILE A 178 -11.17 11.26 -0.67
C ILE A 178 -11.00 10.14 -1.69
N ARG A 179 -12.05 9.85 -2.46
CA ARG A 179 -12.03 8.82 -3.51
C ARG A 179 -10.99 9.11 -4.58
N TYR A 180 -10.88 10.36 -5.02
CA TYR A 180 -9.92 10.77 -6.04
C TYR A 180 -8.49 10.49 -5.59
N TRP A 181 -8.17 10.72 -4.33
CA TRP A 181 -6.83 10.54 -3.79
C TRP A 181 -6.53 9.10 -3.37
N LEU A 182 -7.51 8.39 -2.79
CA LEU A 182 -7.36 6.99 -2.42
C LEU A 182 -7.03 6.09 -3.62
N LYS A 183 -7.51 6.43 -4.82
CA LYS A 183 -7.21 5.64 -6.03
C LYS A 183 -5.71 5.52 -6.33
N TYR A 184 -4.86 6.39 -5.76
CA TYR A 184 -3.41 6.36 -5.93
C TYR A 184 -2.68 5.52 -4.87
N ALA A 185 -3.42 4.92 -3.93
CA ALA A 185 -2.83 4.01 -2.96
C ALA A 185 -2.17 2.82 -3.65
N ASP A 186 -1.11 2.33 -3.05
CA ASP A 186 -0.23 1.31 -3.61
C ASP A 186 -0.97 0.04 -4.01
N PHE A 187 -1.83 -0.44 -3.12
CA PHE A 187 -2.62 -1.64 -3.32
C PHE A 187 -3.69 -1.51 -4.41
N TYR A 188 -3.92 -0.32 -4.98
CA TYR A 188 -4.74 -0.14 -6.20
C TYR A 188 -3.90 -0.07 -7.48
N GLN A 189 -2.58 0.07 -7.38
CA GLN A 189 -1.68 0.14 -8.54
C GLN A 189 -1.11 -1.22 -8.95
N TRP A 190 -1.25 -2.24 -8.09
CA TRP A 190 -0.61 -3.52 -8.30
C TRP A 190 -1.58 -4.56 -8.86
N PRO A 191 -1.14 -5.41 -9.79
CA PRO A 191 -1.96 -6.49 -10.31
C PRO A 191 -2.12 -7.59 -9.26
N HIS A 192 -3.12 -8.46 -9.47
CA HIS A 192 -3.34 -9.66 -8.66
C HIS A 192 -3.68 -9.38 -7.18
N ILE A 193 -4.10 -8.15 -6.86
CA ILE A 193 -4.81 -7.85 -5.62
C ILE A 193 -6.27 -8.25 -5.78
N THR A 194 -6.83 -8.88 -4.74
CA THR A 194 -8.26 -9.22 -4.70
C THR A 194 -9.02 -8.13 -3.95
N TYR A 195 -9.90 -7.43 -4.64
CA TYR A 195 -10.74 -6.41 -3.99
C TYR A 195 -12.09 -6.99 -3.56
N PHE A 196 -12.67 -6.52 -2.47
CA PHE A 196 -14.03 -6.86 -2.03
C PHE A 196 -14.89 -5.60 -1.84
N ASN A 197 -16.18 -5.70 -2.17
CA ASN A 197 -17.15 -4.60 -2.10
C ASN A 197 -18.06 -4.67 -0.86
N SER A 198 -18.09 -5.81 -0.18
CA SER A 198 -18.82 -6.02 1.07
C SER A 198 -18.22 -7.19 1.84
N ILE A 199 -18.66 -7.40 3.08
CA ILE A 199 -18.26 -8.56 3.88
C ILE A 199 -18.70 -9.88 3.23
N ASP A 200 -19.88 -9.92 2.60
CA ASP A 200 -20.37 -11.11 1.91
C ASP A 200 -19.60 -11.43 0.63
N ASP A 201 -19.23 -10.39 -0.11
CA ASP A 201 -18.35 -10.51 -1.25
C ASP A 201 -16.95 -10.99 -0.81
N LEU A 202 -16.43 -10.49 0.31
CA LEU A 202 -15.20 -10.99 0.92
C LEU A 202 -15.32 -12.48 1.26
N THR A 203 -16.34 -12.89 2.01
CA THR A 203 -16.57 -14.32 2.35
C THR A 203 -16.63 -15.19 1.10
N SER A 204 -17.39 -14.77 0.09
CA SER A 204 -17.51 -15.48 -1.19
C SER A 204 -16.15 -15.63 -1.88
N LYS A 205 -15.34 -14.56 -1.91
CA LYS A 205 -14.01 -14.57 -2.50
C LYS A 205 -13.02 -15.43 -1.71
N LEU A 206 -13.07 -15.43 -0.39
CA LEU A 206 -12.24 -16.32 0.44
C LEU A 206 -12.54 -17.81 0.20
N MET A 207 -13.76 -18.16 -0.21
CA MET A 207 -14.13 -19.54 -0.56
C MET A 207 -13.69 -19.95 -1.96
N GLN A 208 -13.73 -19.02 -2.93
CA GLN A 208 -13.69 -19.35 -4.36
C GLN A 208 -12.36 -18.99 -5.04
N THR A 209 -11.56 -18.12 -4.42
CA THR A 209 -10.33 -17.61 -5.04
C THR A 209 -9.25 -18.68 -5.09
N ASN A 210 -8.67 -18.90 -6.27
CA ASN A 210 -7.48 -19.73 -6.41
C ASN A 210 -6.23 -18.95 -5.96
N LEU A 211 -5.88 -19.11 -4.68
CA LEU A 211 -4.78 -18.40 -4.03
C LEU A 211 -3.41 -18.76 -4.60
N THR A 212 -3.19 -20.03 -4.97
CA THR A 212 -1.96 -20.48 -5.61
C THR A 212 -1.76 -19.80 -6.96
N PHE A 213 -2.81 -19.78 -7.79
CA PHE A 213 -2.77 -19.07 -9.07
C PHE A 213 -2.48 -17.59 -8.90
N ILE A 214 -3.11 -16.91 -7.94
CA ILE A 214 -2.80 -15.49 -7.65
C ILE A 214 -1.32 -15.32 -7.30
N SER A 215 -0.79 -16.16 -6.42
CA SER A 215 0.61 -16.09 -6.00
C SER A 215 1.59 -16.30 -7.17
N GLU A 216 1.33 -17.27 -8.04
CA GLU A 216 2.13 -17.53 -9.24
C GLU A 216 2.16 -16.30 -10.17
N ARG A 217 1.00 -15.67 -10.37
CA ARG A 217 0.90 -14.46 -11.19
C ARG A 217 1.58 -13.25 -10.55
N MET A 218 1.51 -13.12 -9.22
CA MET A 218 2.27 -12.11 -8.46
C MET A 218 3.78 -12.30 -8.63
N LEU A 219 4.26 -13.55 -8.57
CA LEU A 219 5.68 -13.89 -8.73
C LEU A 219 6.19 -13.47 -10.12
N GLU A 220 5.46 -13.81 -11.19
CA GLU A 220 5.80 -13.39 -12.55
C GLU A 220 5.90 -11.86 -12.66
N TYR A 221 4.91 -11.15 -12.12
CA TYR A 221 4.89 -9.69 -12.15
C TYR A 221 6.03 -9.08 -11.33
N ASN A 222 6.29 -9.58 -10.12
CA ASN A 222 7.36 -9.10 -9.24
C ASN A 222 8.73 -9.28 -9.88
N HIS A 223 8.97 -10.40 -10.57
CA HIS A 223 10.21 -10.62 -11.31
C HIS A 223 10.41 -9.57 -12.43
N LYS A 224 9.35 -9.26 -13.19
CA LYS A 224 9.39 -8.22 -14.22
C LYS A 224 9.60 -6.82 -13.62
N LYS A 225 8.82 -6.46 -12.60
CA LYS A 225 8.90 -5.18 -11.88
C LYS A 225 10.30 -4.94 -11.31
N LYS A 226 10.94 -5.99 -10.77
CA LYS A 226 12.33 -5.95 -10.28
C LYS A 226 13.29 -5.51 -11.38
N PHE A 227 13.23 -6.16 -12.54
CA PHE A 227 14.11 -5.85 -13.66
C PHE A 227 13.94 -4.40 -14.13
N GLU A 228 12.69 -3.96 -14.33
CA GLU A 228 12.37 -2.60 -14.78
C GLU A 228 12.86 -1.53 -13.80
N LEU A 229 12.61 -1.72 -12.51
CA LEU A 229 13.02 -0.79 -11.47
C LEU A 229 14.55 -0.68 -11.35
N LEU A 230 15.27 -1.80 -11.47
CA LEU A 230 16.74 -1.79 -11.49
C LEU A 230 17.28 -1.02 -12.72
N GLN A 231 16.63 -1.10 -13.88
CA GLN A 231 16.99 -0.27 -15.02
C GLN A 231 16.73 1.22 -14.77
N HIS A 232 15.61 1.58 -14.13
CA HIS A 232 15.35 2.96 -13.74
C HIS A 232 16.42 3.50 -12.79
N TRP A 233 16.78 2.74 -11.76
CA TRP A 233 17.87 3.10 -10.85
C TRP A 233 19.20 3.24 -11.57
N LYS A 234 19.54 2.31 -12.49
CA LYS A 234 20.75 2.40 -13.30
C LYS A 234 20.80 3.69 -14.11
N ILE A 235 19.71 4.07 -14.78
CA ILE A 235 19.62 5.31 -15.56
C ILE A 235 19.81 6.53 -14.65
N ILE A 236 19.14 6.57 -13.50
CA ILE A 236 19.24 7.66 -12.53
C ILE A 236 20.68 7.80 -12.01
N LEU A 237 21.28 6.71 -11.55
CA LEU A 237 22.64 6.69 -11.03
C LEU A 237 23.68 7.07 -12.09
N ASN A 238 23.49 6.61 -13.33
CA ASN A 238 24.34 7.03 -14.45
C ASN A 238 24.26 8.54 -14.67
N ARG A 239 23.06 9.11 -14.73
CA ARG A 239 22.87 10.57 -14.88
C ARG A 239 23.55 11.36 -13.76
N LEU A 240 23.42 10.89 -12.52
CA LEU A 240 24.08 11.51 -11.36
C LEU A 240 25.60 11.44 -11.49
N SER A 241 26.15 10.30 -11.89
CA SER A 241 27.60 10.10 -12.04
C SER A 241 28.23 11.00 -13.12
N THR A 242 27.48 11.31 -14.18
CA THR A 242 27.95 12.17 -15.28
C THR A 242 27.69 13.66 -15.04
N SER A 243 26.93 14.02 -14.00
CA SER A 243 26.63 15.42 -13.70
C SER A 243 27.87 16.19 -13.24
N SER A 244 28.05 17.41 -13.75
CA SER A 244 29.26 18.25 -13.59
C SER A 244 29.66 18.53 -12.14
N PHE A 245 28.74 18.38 -11.18
CA PHE A 245 29.00 18.49 -9.75
C PHE A 245 29.99 17.44 -9.24
N PHE A 246 29.90 16.18 -9.69
CA PHE A 246 30.82 15.11 -9.29
C PHE A 246 32.15 15.17 -10.07
N LEU A 247 32.12 15.66 -11.30
CA LEU A 247 33.32 15.87 -12.11
C LEU A 247 34.22 16.96 -11.51
N ARG A 248 33.66 18.05 -10.97
CA ARG A 248 34.44 19.11 -10.29
C ARG A 248 35.12 18.66 -8.99
N LYS A 249 34.53 17.75 -8.21
CA LYS A 249 35.17 17.22 -6.99
C LYS A 249 36.39 16.36 -7.30
N LYS A 250 36.37 15.58 -8.38
CA LYS A 250 37.52 14.76 -8.82
C LYS A 250 38.73 15.63 -9.24
N THR A 251 38.48 16.79 -9.85
CA THR A 251 39.55 17.74 -10.22
C THR A 251 40.17 18.45 -9.02
N ILE A 252 39.39 18.68 -7.95
CA ILE A 252 39.86 19.36 -6.73
C ILE A 252 40.65 18.41 -5.81
N SER A 253 40.27 17.12 -5.69
CA SER A 253 41.05 16.16 -4.89
C SER A 253 42.42 15.87 -5.52
N ASN A 254 42.50 15.78 -6.85
CA ASN A 254 43.76 15.59 -7.57
C ASN A 254 44.70 16.81 -7.54
N ARG A 255 44.21 18.00 -7.15
CA ARG A 255 45.02 19.21 -6.94
C ARG A 255 45.54 19.37 -5.50
N LYS A 256 45.05 18.57 -4.55
CA LYS A 256 45.53 18.57 -3.15
C LYS A 256 46.55 17.45 -2.85
N GLN A 257 46.87 16.61 -3.85
CA GLN A 257 47.87 15.55 -3.78
C GLN A 257 49.11 15.83 -4.65
N LYS A 258 49.25 17.06 -5.16
CA LYS A 258 50.47 17.61 -5.75
C LYS A 258 50.92 18.79 -4.91
#